data_AF-A0A957VJR2-F1
#
_entry.id   AF-A0A957VJR2-F1
#
_cell.length_a   1.000
_cell.length_b   1.000
_cell.length_c   1.000
_cell.angle_alpha   90.00
_cell.angle_beta   90.00
_cell.angle_gamma   90.00
#
_symmetry.space_group_name_H-M   'P 1'
#
loop_
_entity.id
_entity.type
_entity.pdbx_description
1 polymer ?
#
loop_
_entity_poly.entity_id
_entity_poly.type
_entity_poly.pdbx_seq_one_letter_code
_entity_poly.pdbx_strand_id
1 'polypeptide(L)'
;MHTIHQSTLTRHDHKRHLPHVITLDAPAARLHIHLRFDPATVDDVRNMLTLTVFDPDGFRGAGHRGGNEHGVTIGPAEATPGYRPGPVPAGDWIVQIDTHMIFGDAPVDYTLEVWTENGPDADPVAVATPRFDTVARAAPGWYRGDLHAHSVHSDAAWTADDLLADAHRRGLDFVTLSDHNTVSGLADFAARTTPDLLTMGGLELTTFWGHALVLGTSEWVDWRVDAAGAAMARIATASYAADRLFIIAHPQD
;
A
#
# COMPACT_ATOMS: atom_id res chain seq x y z
N MET A 1 10.04 -11.95 -20.37
CA MET A 1 9.45 -10.75 -21.00
C MET A 1 10.25 -9.53 -20.53
N HIS A 2 10.39 -8.50 -21.36
CA HIS A 2 10.95 -7.22 -20.93
C HIS A 2 10.32 -6.07 -21.74
N THR A 3 9.67 -5.11 -21.08
CA THR A 3 9.05 -3.93 -21.66
C THR A 3 9.56 -2.66 -20.99
N ILE A 4 9.73 -1.60 -21.78
CA ILE A 4 10.12 -0.27 -21.31
C ILE A 4 9.11 0.73 -21.87
N HIS A 5 8.52 1.53 -21.00
CA HIS A 5 7.64 2.64 -21.36
C HIS A 5 8.26 3.94 -20.88
N GLN A 6 8.23 4.97 -21.73
CA GLN A 6 8.72 6.30 -21.41
C GLN A 6 7.67 7.32 -21.81
N SER A 7 7.44 8.29 -20.94
CA SER A 7 6.49 9.38 -21.20
C SER A 7 6.81 10.59 -20.35
N THR A 8 6.17 11.70 -20.68
CA THR A 8 6.33 13.00 -20.03
C THR A 8 4.99 13.41 -19.45
N LEU A 9 5.01 13.84 -18.19
CA LEU A 9 3.84 14.35 -17.48
C LEU A 9 3.96 15.86 -17.31
N THR A 10 2.80 16.52 -17.26
CA THR A 10 2.68 17.93 -16.96
C THR A 10 1.81 18.12 -15.73
N ARG A 11 1.69 19.35 -15.23
CA ARG A 11 0.76 19.68 -14.14
C ARG A 11 -0.70 19.28 -14.45
N HIS A 12 -1.09 19.16 -15.71
CA HIS A 12 -2.42 18.67 -16.08
C HIS A 12 -2.65 17.19 -15.78
N ASP A 13 -1.56 16.45 -15.55
CA ASP A 13 -1.57 15.03 -15.24
C ASP A 13 -1.60 14.76 -13.73
N HIS A 14 -1.68 15.78 -12.87
CA HIS A 14 -1.88 15.60 -11.43
C HIS A 14 -3.21 14.89 -11.14
N LYS A 15 -3.23 14.07 -10.08
CA LYS A 15 -4.41 13.33 -9.59
C LYS A 15 -5.02 12.42 -10.66
N ARG A 16 -4.17 11.64 -11.33
CA ARG A 16 -4.56 10.63 -12.33
C ARG A 16 -4.06 9.25 -11.94
N HIS A 17 -4.82 8.25 -12.39
CA HIS A 17 -4.42 6.85 -12.42
C HIS A 17 -4.00 6.53 -13.86
N LEU A 18 -2.74 6.18 -14.08
CA LEU A 18 -2.17 5.89 -15.39
C LEU A 18 -1.91 4.38 -15.50
N PRO A 19 -2.85 3.58 -16.05
CA PRO A 19 -2.68 2.14 -16.15
C PRO A 19 -1.75 1.77 -17.32
N HIS A 20 -0.76 0.93 -17.06
CA HIS A 20 0.05 0.26 -18.07
C HIS A 20 -0.28 -1.23 -18.07
N VAL A 21 -0.92 -1.70 -19.14
CA VAL A 21 -1.26 -3.12 -19.31
C VAL A 21 -0.05 -3.86 -19.86
N ILE A 22 0.34 -4.93 -19.17
CA ILE A 22 1.44 -5.82 -19.52
C ILE A 22 0.88 -7.24 -19.63
N THR A 23 0.98 -7.86 -20.80
CA THR A 23 0.51 -9.25 -21.01
C THR A 23 1.67 -10.22 -20.86
N LEU A 24 1.53 -11.17 -19.92
CA LEU A 24 2.45 -12.30 -19.78
C LEU A 24 1.90 -13.51 -20.54
N ASP A 25 2.63 -13.97 -21.57
CA ASP A 25 2.21 -15.13 -22.39
C ASP A 25 2.28 -16.46 -21.63
N ALA A 26 3.07 -16.52 -20.55
CA ALA A 26 3.26 -17.68 -19.70
C ALA A 26 3.52 -17.22 -18.26
N PRO A 27 3.29 -18.10 -17.25
CA PRO A 27 3.69 -17.81 -15.88
C PRO A 27 5.20 -17.53 -15.78
N ALA A 28 5.60 -16.73 -14.80
CA ALA A 28 7.00 -16.39 -14.55
C ALA A 28 7.42 -16.77 -13.12
N ALA A 29 8.73 -16.89 -12.89
CA ALA A 29 9.24 -17.11 -11.54
C ALA A 29 9.18 -15.82 -10.71
N ARG A 30 9.49 -14.68 -11.33
CA ARG A 30 9.40 -13.35 -10.71
C ARG A 30 8.98 -12.29 -11.74
N LEU A 31 8.25 -11.30 -11.27
CA LEU A 31 7.98 -10.05 -11.97
C LEU A 31 8.77 -8.93 -11.28
N HIS A 32 9.46 -8.12 -12.08
CA HIS A 32 10.16 -6.94 -11.63
C HIS A 32 9.58 -5.72 -12.31
N ILE A 33 9.41 -4.65 -11.54
CA ILE A 33 8.92 -3.36 -12.00
C ILE A 33 9.87 -2.30 -11.47
N HIS A 34 10.26 -1.38 -12.33
CA HIS A 34 11.12 -0.27 -11.98
C HIS A 34 10.56 1.02 -12.55
N LEU A 35 10.16 1.93 -11.67
CA LEU A 35 9.71 3.27 -12.03
C LEU A 35 10.80 4.28 -11.65
N ARG A 36 11.19 5.12 -12.59
CA ARG A 36 12.07 6.28 -12.36
C ARG A 36 11.42 7.53 -12.93
N PHE A 37 11.56 8.67 -12.26
CA PHE A 37 11.11 9.95 -12.80
C PHE A 37 12.03 11.12 -12.41
N ASP A 38 12.02 12.17 -13.22
CA ASP A 38 12.80 13.39 -12.98
C ASP A 38 12.09 14.60 -13.60
N PRO A 39 12.14 15.81 -13.00
CA PRO A 39 12.74 16.13 -11.71
C PRO A 39 11.96 15.55 -10.53
N ALA A 40 12.67 15.09 -9.50
CA ALA A 40 12.06 14.68 -8.23
C ALA A 40 11.43 15.87 -7.48
N THR A 41 11.92 17.08 -7.69
CA THR A 41 11.50 18.30 -6.99
C THR A 41 11.57 19.49 -7.94
N VAL A 42 10.53 20.33 -7.93
CA VAL A 42 10.43 21.58 -8.67
C VAL A 42 10.01 22.67 -7.69
N ASP A 43 10.75 23.79 -7.63
CA ASP A 43 10.46 24.92 -6.75
C ASP A 43 10.22 24.52 -5.28
N ASP A 44 11.09 23.67 -4.73
CA ASP A 44 11.02 23.09 -3.38
C ASP A 44 9.79 22.19 -3.11
N VAL A 45 8.98 21.89 -4.13
CA VAL A 45 7.84 20.97 -4.06
C VAL A 45 8.19 19.63 -4.70
N ARG A 46 7.95 18.54 -3.99
CA ARG A 46 8.25 17.18 -4.48
C ARG A 46 7.17 16.68 -5.43
N ASN A 47 7.59 16.13 -6.56
CA ASN A 47 6.73 15.29 -7.37
C ASN A 47 6.55 13.93 -6.67
N MET A 48 5.35 13.37 -6.72
CA MET A 48 5.02 12.10 -6.08
C MET A 48 4.20 11.25 -7.03
N LEU A 49 4.87 10.22 -7.54
CA LEU A 49 4.31 9.13 -8.33
C LEU A 49 4.44 7.87 -7.50
N THR A 50 3.38 7.06 -7.41
CA THR A 50 3.39 5.80 -6.68
C THR A 50 2.88 4.66 -7.55
N LEU A 51 3.19 3.41 -7.18
CA LEU A 51 2.83 2.23 -7.97
C LEU A 51 1.72 1.41 -7.29
N THR A 52 0.67 1.12 -8.05
CA THR A 52 -0.34 0.11 -7.71
C THR A 52 -0.30 -1.00 -8.75
N VAL A 53 -0.26 -2.26 -8.32
CA VAL A 53 -0.16 -3.42 -9.21
C VAL A 53 -1.41 -4.28 -9.08
N PHE A 54 -1.95 -4.69 -10.23
CA PHE A 54 -3.00 -5.69 -10.34
C PHE A 54 -2.50 -6.84 -11.21
N ASP A 55 -2.78 -8.06 -10.78
CA ASP A 55 -2.59 -9.27 -11.56
C ASP A 55 -3.96 -9.73 -12.14
N PRO A 56 -4.03 -10.84 -12.88
CA PRO A 56 -5.29 -11.37 -13.42
C PRO A 56 -6.37 -11.67 -12.37
N ASP A 57 -5.98 -11.89 -11.11
CA ASP A 57 -6.88 -12.20 -9.99
C ASP A 57 -7.28 -10.95 -9.18
N GLY A 58 -6.67 -9.79 -9.47
CA GLY A 58 -7.04 -8.49 -8.94
C GLY A 58 -5.88 -7.77 -8.24
N PHE A 59 -6.18 -7.13 -7.11
CA PHE A 59 -5.20 -6.28 -6.42
C PHE A 59 -4.00 -7.10 -5.90
N ARG A 60 -2.81 -6.75 -6.38
CA ARG A 60 -1.55 -7.39 -6.01
C ARG A 60 -0.79 -6.61 -4.93
N GLY A 61 -0.94 -5.29 -4.91
CA GLY A 61 -0.25 -4.44 -3.94
C GLY A 61 -0.17 -2.98 -4.35
N ALA A 62 0.23 -2.14 -3.40
CA ALA A 62 0.52 -0.74 -3.63
C ALA A 62 1.74 -0.32 -2.82
N GLY A 63 2.59 0.50 -3.41
CA GLY A 63 3.77 1.09 -2.79
C GLY A 63 3.63 2.61 -2.79
N HIS A 64 2.82 3.15 -1.87
CA HIS A 64 2.76 4.60 -1.67
C HIS A 64 3.96 5.03 -0.85
N ARG A 65 4.99 5.53 -1.54
CA ARG A 65 6.27 5.94 -0.95
C ARG A 65 6.87 7.12 -1.70
N GLY A 66 7.69 7.89 -0.99
CA GLY A 66 8.44 8.99 -1.57
C GLY A 66 9.63 8.53 -2.42
N GLY A 67 10.38 9.51 -2.93
CA GLY A 67 11.53 9.27 -3.81
C GLY A 67 11.12 9.12 -5.27
N ASN A 68 12.10 9.22 -6.16
CA ASN A 68 11.90 9.23 -7.60
C ASN A 68 12.36 7.95 -8.32
N GLU A 69 12.69 6.90 -7.55
CA GLU A 69 13.08 5.59 -8.03
C GLU A 69 12.42 4.51 -7.16
N HIS A 70 11.57 3.69 -7.77
CA HIS A 70 10.76 2.68 -7.09
C HIS A 70 11.02 1.32 -7.74
N GLY A 71 11.71 0.43 -7.02
CA GLY A 71 11.95 -0.95 -7.43
C GLY A 71 10.98 -1.92 -6.74
N VAL A 72 10.32 -2.76 -7.50
CA VAL A 72 9.36 -3.76 -7.02
C VAL A 72 9.74 -5.12 -7.60
N THR A 73 9.78 -6.14 -6.76
CA THR A 73 9.91 -7.55 -7.13
C THR A 73 8.76 -8.31 -6.51
N ILE A 74 8.11 -9.16 -7.30
CA ILE A 74 7.00 -10.01 -6.88
C ILE A 74 7.30 -11.43 -7.33
N GLY A 75 7.27 -12.37 -6.40
CA GLY A 75 7.42 -13.80 -6.67
C GLY A 75 6.55 -14.66 -5.76
N PRO A 76 6.64 -15.99 -5.90
CA PRO A 76 5.80 -16.94 -5.16
C PRO A 76 6.01 -16.92 -3.64
N ALA A 77 7.25 -16.76 -3.18
CA ALA A 77 7.58 -16.81 -1.75
C ALA A 77 7.74 -15.43 -1.11
N GLU A 78 8.12 -14.42 -1.88
CA GLU A 78 8.45 -13.08 -1.38
C GLU A 78 8.01 -12.00 -2.37
N ALA A 79 7.75 -10.82 -1.82
CA ALA A 79 7.49 -9.62 -2.58
C ALA A 79 8.09 -8.42 -1.85
N THR A 80 8.40 -7.36 -2.59
CA THR A 80 8.75 -6.07 -2.01
C THR A 80 7.64 -5.62 -1.03
N PRO A 81 7.98 -5.05 0.15
CA PRO A 81 6.99 -4.51 1.07
C PRO A 81 6.00 -3.59 0.35
N GLY A 82 4.71 -3.71 0.68
CA GLY A 82 3.60 -3.07 -0.03
C GLY A 82 2.88 -3.99 -1.02
N TYR A 83 3.53 -5.09 -1.42
CA TYR A 83 3.01 -6.06 -2.39
C TYR A 83 2.84 -7.44 -1.77
N ARG A 84 1.91 -8.23 -2.29
CA ARG A 84 1.64 -9.59 -1.84
C ARG A 84 2.51 -10.58 -2.60
N PRO A 85 3.17 -11.55 -1.94
CA PRO A 85 3.77 -12.68 -2.61
C PRO A 85 2.70 -13.64 -3.14
N GLY A 86 3.11 -14.56 -4.01
CA GLY A 86 2.25 -15.57 -4.62
C GLY A 86 2.62 -15.82 -6.09
N PRO A 87 1.99 -16.80 -6.76
CA PRO A 87 2.29 -17.12 -8.15
C PRO A 87 2.26 -15.88 -9.05
N VAL A 88 3.08 -15.88 -10.10
CA VAL A 88 3.07 -14.84 -11.14
C VAL A 88 2.43 -15.46 -12.40
N PRO A 89 1.08 -15.47 -12.50
CA PRO A 89 0.39 -16.13 -13.60
C PRO A 89 0.57 -15.41 -14.93
N ALA A 90 0.35 -16.17 -16.01
CA ALA A 90 0.10 -15.61 -17.33
C ALA A 90 -1.17 -14.76 -17.33
N GLY A 91 -1.28 -13.83 -18.28
CA GLY A 91 -2.43 -12.96 -18.45
C GLY A 91 -2.08 -11.48 -18.33
N ASP A 92 -3.11 -10.66 -18.23
CA ASP A 92 -2.97 -9.21 -18.18
C ASP A 92 -2.69 -8.74 -16.76
N TRP A 93 -1.58 -8.03 -16.63
CA TRP A 93 -1.19 -7.29 -15.44
C TRP A 93 -1.40 -5.80 -15.69
N ILE A 94 -1.81 -5.07 -14.65
CA ILE A 94 -1.88 -3.61 -14.68
C ILE A 94 -0.84 -3.06 -13.72
N VAL A 95 0.16 -2.38 -14.26
CA VAL A 95 1.09 -1.56 -13.50
C VAL A 95 0.60 -0.12 -13.59
N GLN A 96 -0.07 0.35 -12.54
CA GLN A 96 -0.66 1.68 -12.47
C GLN A 96 0.30 2.65 -11.79
N ILE A 97 0.54 3.79 -12.45
CA ILE A 97 1.21 4.95 -11.84
C ILE A 97 0.14 5.91 -11.33
N ASP A 98 0.22 6.27 -10.06
CA ASP A 98 -0.69 7.21 -9.39
C ASP A 98 0.01 8.55 -9.18
N THR A 99 -0.48 9.60 -9.84
CA THR A 99 0.18 10.91 -9.89
C THR A 99 -0.31 11.84 -8.78
N HIS A 100 -0.02 11.49 -7.53
CA HIS A 100 -0.47 12.28 -6.37
C HIS A 100 -0.06 13.74 -6.43
N MET A 101 1.19 14.01 -6.85
CA MET A 101 1.73 15.36 -6.94
C MET A 101 2.56 15.51 -8.21
N ILE A 102 2.13 16.44 -9.08
CA ILE A 102 2.93 16.93 -10.21
C ILE A 102 2.87 18.45 -10.13
N PHE A 103 3.97 19.06 -9.68
CA PHE A 103 4.04 20.48 -9.37
C PHE A 103 5.05 21.22 -10.25
N GLY A 104 4.83 22.53 -10.34
CA GLY A 104 5.58 23.41 -11.22
C GLY A 104 5.13 23.32 -12.68
N ASP A 105 5.72 24.19 -13.50
CA ASP A 105 5.48 24.22 -14.95
C ASP A 105 6.48 23.32 -15.72
N ALA A 106 7.53 22.83 -15.03
CA ALA A 106 8.49 21.91 -15.60
C ALA A 106 7.85 20.53 -15.83
N PRO A 107 8.02 19.93 -17.03
CA PRO A 107 7.56 18.57 -17.27
C PRO A 107 8.34 17.56 -16.42
N VAL A 108 7.68 16.45 -16.09
CA VAL A 108 8.27 15.31 -15.37
C VAL A 108 8.35 14.12 -16.32
N ASP A 109 9.56 13.72 -16.68
CA ASP A 109 9.79 12.53 -17.49
C ASP A 109 9.83 11.30 -16.59
N TYR A 110 9.16 10.23 -16.98
CA TYR A 110 9.26 8.94 -16.29
C TYR A 110 9.61 7.80 -17.25
N THR A 111 10.29 6.80 -16.70
CA THR A 111 10.53 5.50 -17.32
C THR A 111 9.96 4.42 -16.42
N LEU A 112 9.12 3.56 -17.02
CA LEU A 112 8.58 2.35 -16.40
C LEU A 112 9.14 1.14 -17.13
N GLU A 113 9.97 0.37 -16.45
CA GLU A 113 10.58 -0.86 -16.94
C GLU A 113 9.95 -2.05 -16.22
N VAL A 114 9.51 -3.05 -16.98
CA VAL A 114 8.88 -4.27 -16.44
C VAL A 114 9.50 -5.49 -17.10
N TRP A 115 10.04 -6.41 -16.30
CA TRP A 115 10.62 -7.64 -16.82
C TRP A 115 10.28 -8.83 -15.95
N THR A 116 10.42 -10.02 -16.54
CA THR A 116 10.23 -11.28 -15.83
C THR A 116 11.51 -12.10 -15.82
N GLU A 117 11.73 -12.79 -14.70
CA GLU A 117 12.75 -13.83 -14.60
C GLU A 117 12.10 -15.20 -14.79
N ASN A 118 12.78 -16.04 -15.57
CA ASN A 118 12.48 -17.45 -15.65
C ASN A 118 13.35 -18.18 -14.62
N GLY A 119 12.78 -19.13 -13.90
CA GLY A 119 13.47 -19.88 -12.88
C GLY A 119 12.68 -21.12 -12.49
N PRO A 120 13.24 -21.99 -11.64
CA PRO A 120 12.46 -23.07 -11.07
C PRO A 120 11.25 -22.50 -10.34
N ASP A 121 10.12 -23.20 -10.39
CA ASP A 121 8.98 -22.89 -9.55
C ASP A 121 9.44 -22.94 -8.09
N ALA A 122 9.36 -21.81 -7.40
CA ALA A 122 9.48 -21.77 -5.96
C ALA A 122 8.09 -21.99 -5.36
N ASP A 123 8.01 -22.82 -4.34
CA ASP A 123 6.75 -23.10 -3.67
C ASP A 123 6.17 -21.78 -3.12
N PRO A 124 4.90 -21.45 -3.44
CA PRO A 124 4.27 -20.27 -2.89
C PRO A 124 4.22 -20.33 -1.37
N VAL A 125 4.58 -19.22 -0.71
CA VAL A 125 4.36 -19.08 0.73
C VAL A 125 2.91 -18.68 0.93
N ALA A 126 2.15 -19.52 1.63
CA ALA A 126 0.79 -19.18 2.01
C ALA A 126 0.82 -17.96 2.95
N VAL A 127 0.28 -16.83 2.49
CA VAL A 127 0.06 -15.66 3.34
C VAL A 127 -1.14 -15.97 4.24
N ALA A 128 -0.90 -16.03 5.54
CA ALA A 128 -1.98 -16.25 6.50
C ALA A 128 -3.00 -15.11 6.41
N THR A 129 -4.29 -15.44 6.50
CA THR A 129 -5.33 -14.42 6.68
C THR A 129 -5.09 -13.68 8.00
N PRO A 130 -4.94 -12.34 8.01
CA PRO A 130 -4.76 -11.59 9.24
C PRO A 130 -5.93 -11.83 10.21
N ARG A 131 -5.63 -12.08 11.48
CA ARG A 131 -6.65 -12.26 12.53
C ARG A 131 -6.38 -11.30 13.68
N PHE A 132 -7.31 -10.38 13.90
CA PHE A 132 -7.30 -9.41 15.00
C PHE A 132 -8.41 -9.71 16.01
N ASP A 133 -8.48 -10.97 16.46
CA ASP A 133 -9.54 -11.50 17.36
C ASP A 133 -9.05 -11.71 18.81
N THR A 134 -7.81 -11.33 19.11
CA THR A 134 -7.24 -11.45 20.45
C THR A 134 -7.72 -10.35 21.37
N VAL A 135 -8.14 -10.72 22.58
CA VAL A 135 -8.43 -9.79 23.67
C VAL A 135 -7.25 -9.81 24.64
N ALA A 136 -6.38 -8.80 24.57
CA ALA A 136 -5.23 -8.69 25.49
C ALA A 136 -5.68 -8.37 26.92
N ARG A 137 -6.69 -7.49 27.08
CA ARG A 137 -7.22 -7.07 28.39
C ARG A 137 -8.73 -6.80 28.30
N ALA A 138 -9.52 -7.51 29.10
CA ALA A 138 -10.98 -7.43 29.06
C ALA A 138 -11.59 -6.47 30.09
N ALA A 139 -10.81 -6.01 31.08
CA ALA A 139 -11.31 -5.16 32.15
C ALA A 139 -11.60 -3.73 31.64
N PRO A 140 -12.68 -3.08 32.09
CA PRO A 140 -12.88 -1.65 31.82
C PRO A 140 -11.73 -0.81 32.36
N GLY A 141 -11.30 0.20 31.61
CA GLY A 141 -10.19 1.06 32.01
C GLY A 141 -9.82 2.09 30.95
N TRP A 142 -8.83 2.92 31.27
CA TRP A 142 -8.19 3.80 30.30
C TRP A 142 -7.10 3.04 29.58
N TYR A 143 -7.15 3.07 28.25
CA TYR A 143 -6.17 2.44 27.37
C TYR A 143 -5.46 3.52 26.57
N ARG A 144 -4.13 3.45 26.55
CA ARG A 144 -3.26 4.30 25.74
C ARG A 144 -2.89 3.52 24.49
N GLY A 145 -3.09 4.10 23.32
CA GLY A 145 -2.61 3.46 22.10
C GLY A 145 -2.53 4.38 20.92
N ASP A 146 -2.06 3.80 19.82
CA ASP A 146 -1.90 4.45 18.53
C ASP A 146 -2.87 3.84 17.51
N LEU A 147 -3.62 4.69 16.83
CA LEU A 147 -4.63 4.31 15.84
C LEU A 147 -4.12 4.43 14.40
N HIS A 148 -2.95 5.04 14.19
CA HIS A 148 -2.48 5.40 12.85
C HIS A 148 -0.96 5.34 12.78
N ALA A 149 -0.44 4.21 12.28
CA ALA A 149 0.99 4.03 12.05
C ALA A 149 1.27 3.36 10.70
N HIS A 150 2.43 3.68 10.15
CA HIS A 150 2.95 3.15 8.89
C HIS A 150 4.18 2.30 9.12
N SER A 151 4.43 1.39 8.18
CA SER A 151 5.61 0.54 8.15
C SER A 151 6.35 0.68 6.83
N VAL A 152 7.41 -0.12 6.67
CA VAL A 152 8.12 -0.32 5.40
C VAL A 152 7.22 -0.79 4.25
N HIS A 153 5.99 -1.24 4.53
CA HIS A 153 5.03 -1.61 3.49
C HIS A 153 4.46 -0.39 2.75
N SER A 154 4.55 0.82 3.30
CA SER A 154 4.24 2.07 2.59
C SER A 154 5.43 3.03 2.57
N ASP A 155 5.42 4.07 3.40
CA ASP A 155 6.35 5.20 3.34
C ASP A 155 7.25 5.34 4.58
N ALA A 156 7.06 4.51 5.61
CA ALA A 156 7.85 4.56 6.83
C ALA A 156 9.11 3.69 6.76
N ALA A 157 10.04 3.97 7.68
CA ALA A 157 11.29 3.22 7.81
C ALA A 157 11.22 2.04 8.79
N TRP A 158 10.11 1.89 9.53
CA TRP A 158 9.99 0.94 10.63
C TRP A 158 9.32 -0.35 10.19
N THR A 159 9.88 -1.48 10.64
CA THR A 159 9.25 -2.80 10.53
C THR A 159 8.15 -2.96 11.57
N ALA A 160 7.38 -4.05 11.50
CA ALA A 160 6.44 -4.43 12.56
C ALA A 160 7.13 -4.55 13.93
N ASP A 161 8.33 -5.13 13.98
CA ASP A 161 9.10 -5.27 15.22
C ASP A 161 9.54 -3.91 15.80
N ASP A 162 9.94 -2.98 14.93
CA ASP A 162 10.29 -1.61 15.37
C ASP A 162 9.09 -0.89 15.97
N LEU A 163 7.91 -1.01 15.34
CA LEU A 163 6.65 -0.43 15.84
C LEU A 163 6.28 -1.00 17.22
N LEU A 164 6.37 -2.32 17.40
CA LEU A 164 6.05 -2.98 18.66
C LEU A 164 7.06 -2.61 19.76
N ALA A 165 8.36 -2.60 19.44
CA ALA A 165 9.39 -2.19 20.37
C ALA A 165 9.18 -0.75 20.85
N ASP A 166 8.80 0.16 19.95
CA ASP A 166 8.50 1.55 20.31
C ASP A 166 7.21 1.67 21.15
N ALA A 167 6.18 0.88 20.81
CA ALA A 167 4.93 0.83 21.57
C ALA A 167 5.16 0.36 23.01
N HIS A 168 5.93 -0.72 23.22
CA HIS A 168 6.32 -1.17 24.56
C HIS A 168 7.12 -0.11 25.31
N ARG A 169 8.11 0.51 24.65
CA ARG A 169 8.94 1.58 25.24
C ARG A 169 8.11 2.78 25.71
N ARG A 170 7.02 3.08 25.00
CA ARG A 170 6.09 4.17 25.35
C ARG A 170 5.01 3.76 26.35
N GLY A 171 4.90 2.48 26.68
CA GLY A 171 3.82 1.94 27.51
C GLY A 171 2.46 2.09 26.84
N LEU A 172 2.36 1.77 25.55
CA LEU A 172 1.08 1.64 24.86
C LEU A 172 0.46 0.28 25.19
N ASP A 173 -0.86 0.26 25.28
CA ASP A 173 -1.69 -0.94 25.44
C ASP A 173 -2.11 -1.51 24.06
N PHE A 174 -2.14 -0.67 23.02
CA PHE A 174 -2.39 -1.10 21.64
C PHE A 174 -1.66 -0.23 20.61
N VAL A 175 -1.41 -0.81 19.43
CA VAL A 175 -0.84 -0.13 18.26
C VAL A 175 -1.52 -0.64 16.99
N THR A 176 -1.76 0.25 16.02
CA THR A 176 -2.50 -0.06 14.80
C THR A 176 -1.63 0.12 13.57
N LEU A 177 -1.53 -0.91 12.72
CA LEU A 177 -0.90 -0.79 11.41
C LEU A 177 -1.94 -0.39 10.36
N SER A 178 -1.69 0.71 9.66
CA SER A 178 -2.59 1.29 8.67
C SER A 178 -1.82 1.86 7.48
N ASP A 179 -0.96 1.03 6.87
CA ASP A 179 -0.18 1.42 5.69
C ASP A 179 -1.03 2.03 4.57
N HIS A 180 -0.43 2.94 3.81
CA HIS A 180 -1.10 3.62 2.69
C HIS A 180 -1.47 2.63 1.57
N ASN A 181 -2.76 2.51 1.28
CA ASN A 181 -3.32 1.80 0.13
C ASN A 181 -2.93 0.30 -0.01
N THR A 182 -2.32 -0.30 1.01
CA THR A 182 -1.93 -1.70 1.06
C THR A 182 -2.25 -2.34 2.41
N VAL A 183 -2.56 -3.64 2.38
CA VAL A 183 -2.77 -4.48 3.58
C VAL A 183 -1.70 -5.57 3.72
N SER A 184 -0.62 -5.48 2.92
CA SER A 184 0.39 -6.53 2.80
C SER A 184 1.13 -6.83 4.10
N GLY A 185 1.24 -5.87 5.02
CA GLY A 185 1.88 -6.05 6.33
C GLY A 185 0.97 -6.62 7.42
N LEU A 186 -0.35 -6.68 7.20
CA LEU A 186 -1.30 -6.99 8.27
C LEU A 186 -1.17 -8.41 8.82
N ALA A 187 -0.83 -9.38 7.97
CA ALA A 187 -0.70 -10.79 8.39
C ALA A 187 0.47 -10.97 9.37
N ASP A 188 1.61 -10.37 9.05
CA ASP A 188 2.78 -10.34 9.92
C ASP A 188 2.50 -9.57 11.21
N PHE A 189 1.86 -8.40 11.11
CA PHE A 189 1.53 -7.57 12.26
C PHE A 189 0.57 -8.27 13.24
N ALA A 190 -0.50 -8.90 12.71
CA ALA A 190 -1.49 -9.63 13.51
C ALA A 190 -0.87 -10.78 14.34
N ALA A 191 0.15 -11.44 13.80
CA ALA A 191 0.82 -12.56 14.47
C ALA A 191 1.66 -12.15 15.68
N ARG A 192 1.83 -10.84 15.93
CA ARG A 192 2.75 -10.31 16.95
C ARG A 192 2.03 -9.75 18.20
N THR A 193 0.71 -9.91 18.32
CA THR A 193 0.01 -9.55 19.57
C THR A 193 0.64 -10.28 20.77
N THR A 194 0.88 -9.54 21.84
CA THR A 194 1.36 -10.08 23.12
C THR A 194 0.29 -9.90 24.21
N PRO A 195 0.43 -10.55 25.38
CA PRO A 195 -0.51 -10.36 26.49
C PRO A 195 -0.60 -8.91 27.00
N ASP A 196 0.43 -8.09 26.77
CA ASP A 196 0.54 -6.72 27.25
C ASP A 196 0.43 -5.65 26.16
N LEU A 197 0.47 -6.02 24.87
CA LEU A 197 0.32 -5.11 23.74
C LEU A 197 -0.57 -5.73 22.65
N LEU A 198 -1.73 -5.11 22.41
CA LEU A 198 -2.65 -5.51 21.34
C LEU A 198 -2.22 -4.91 20.00
N THR A 199 -2.02 -5.76 18.99
CA THR A 199 -1.88 -5.27 17.61
C THR A 199 -3.25 -5.15 16.96
N MET A 200 -3.52 -4.02 16.31
CA MET A 200 -4.70 -3.77 15.50
C MET A 200 -4.30 -3.54 14.04
N GLY A 201 -5.22 -3.76 13.10
CA GLY A 201 -4.92 -3.61 11.68
C GLY A 201 -6.00 -2.85 10.93
N GLY A 202 -5.60 -2.26 9.83
CA GLY A 202 -6.48 -1.55 8.91
C GLY A 202 -5.74 -1.08 7.67
N LEU A 203 -6.27 -0.04 7.07
CA LEU A 203 -5.78 0.54 5.82
C LEU A 203 -5.97 2.06 5.90
N GLU A 204 -4.95 2.84 5.56
CA GLU A 204 -5.15 4.25 5.24
C GLU A 204 -5.46 4.40 3.74
N LEU A 205 -6.69 4.82 3.45
CA LEU A 205 -7.14 5.23 2.13
C LEU A 205 -6.49 6.57 1.81
N THR A 206 -5.48 6.52 0.96
CA THR A 206 -4.66 7.67 0.59
C THR A 206 -5.08 8.13 -0.79
N THR A 207 -6.06 9.02 -0.80
CA THR A 207 -6.71 9.47 -2.04
C THR A 207 -6.11 10.79 -2.52
N PHE A 208 -6.49 11.23 -3.71
CA PHE A 208 -6.12 12.55 -4.22
C PHE A 208 -6.82 13.73 -3.52
N TRP A 209 -7.80 13.44 -2.64
CA TRP A 209 -8.73 14.43 -2.08
C TRP A 209 -8.81 14.39 -0.55
N GLY A 210 -7.80 13.80 0.10
CA GLY A 210 -7.75 13.60 1.54
C GLY A 210 -7.72 12.12 1.92
N HIS A 211 -7.44 11.84 3.19
CA HIS A 211 -7.18 10.49 3.65
C HIS A 211 -8.21 10.03 4.69
N ALA A 212 -8.37 8.71 4.81
CA ALA A 212 -9.21 8.11 5.84
C ALA A 212 -8.69 6.73 6.24
N LEU A 213 -8.86 6.39 7.52
CA LEU A 213 -8.57 5.06 8.05
C LEU A 213 -9.80 4.18 7.95
N VAL A 214 -9.60 2.93 7.53
CA VAL A 214 -10.54 1.82 7.71
C VAL A 214 -9.90 0.83 8.67
N LEU A 215 -10.19 0.94 9.97
CA LEU A 215 -9.63 0.05 10.98
C LEU A 215 -10.53 -1.17 11.21
N GLY A 216 -9.91 -2.34 11.41
CA GLY A 216 -10.58 -3.64 11.51
C GLY A 216 -10.77 -4.35 10.18
N THR A 217 -10.26 -3.80 9.06
CA THR A 217 -10.22 -4.53 7.78
C THR A 217 -8.92 -5.33 7.64
N SER A 218 -9.03 -6.57 7.18
CA SER A 218 -7.92 -7.35 6.61
C SER A 218 -7.92 -7.34 5.07
N GLU A 219 -9.02 -6.86 4.49
CA GLU A 219 -9.25 -6.81 3.05
C GLU A 219 -8.84 -5.46 2.49
N TRP A 220 -8.33 -5.48 1.26
CA TRP A 220 -8.05 -4.26 0.52
C TRP A 220 -9.37 -3.56 0.19
N VAL A 221 -9.41 -2.26 0.43
CA VAL A 221 -10.52 -1.39 0.05
C VAL A 221 -10.01 -0.49 -1.07
N ASP A 222 -10.73 -0.46 -2.18
CA ASP A 222 -10.37 0.40 -3.30
C ASP A 222 -10.49 1.87 -2.89
N TRP A 223 -9.32 2.50 -2.79
CA TRP A 223 -9.14 3.89 -2.33
C TRP A 223 -9.38 4.91 -3.44
N ARG A 224 -9.52 4.47 -4.69
CA ARG A 224 -9.71 5.34 -5.85
C ARG A 224 -11.11 5.96 -5.79
N VAL A 225 -11.15 7.22 -5.40
CA VAL A 225 -12.39 7.99 -5.26
C VAL A 225 -12.35 9.27 -6.10
N ASP A 226 -13.53 9.73 -6.49
CA ASP A 226 -13.70 11.01 -7.14
C ASP A 226 -13.73 12.18 -6.14
N ALA A 227 -13.55 13.40 -6.67
CA ALA A 227 -13.65 14.63 -5.88
C ALA A 227 -15.08 14.89 -5.37
N ALA A 228 -16.10 14.23 -5.93
CA ALA A 228 -17.49 14.42 -5.53
C ALA A 228 -17.82 13.75 -4.18
N GLY A 229 -16.95 12.85 -3.69
CA GLY A 229 -17.02 12.27 -2.35
C GLY A 229 -18.07 11.18 -2.17
N ALA A 230 -18.89 10.91 -3.19
CA ALA A 230 -19.92 9.88 -3.12
C ALA A 230 -19.32 8.48 -2.90
N ALA A 231 -18.16 8.21 -3.49
CA ALA A 231 -17.41 6.98 -3.24
C ALA A 231 -16.92 6.86 -1.80
N MET A 232 -16.35 7.93 -1.23
CA MET A 232 -15.89 7.93 0.15
C MET A 232 -17.05 7.71 1.15
N ALA A 233 -18.20 8.35 0.92
CA ALA A 233 -19.39 8.12 1.74
C ALA A 233 -19.89 6.67 1.68
N ARG A 234 -19.80 6.02 0.51
CA ARG A 234 -20.12 4.59 0.38
C ARG A 234 -19.13 3.72 1.15
N ILE A 235 -17.83 4.03 1.09
CA ILE A 235 -16.80 3.29 1.83
C ILE A 235 -17.03 3.42 3.34
N ALA A 236 -17.32 4.62 3.84
CA ALA A 236 -17.65 4.83 5.25
C ALA A 236 -18.88 4.01 5.67
N THR A 237 -19.96 4.08 4.88
CA THR A 237 -21.19 3.32 5.12
C THR A 237 -20.94 1.80 5.15
N ALA A 238 -20.19 1.29 4.17
CA ALA A 238 -19.83 -0.13 4.10
C ALA A 238 -18.92 -0.55 5.27
N SER A 239 -18.05 0.34 5.74
CA SER A 239 -17.19 0.10 6.90
C SER A 239 -18.03 -0.05 8.17
N TYR A 240 -18.96 0.87 8.42
CA TYR A 240 -19.87 0.77 9.58
C TYR A 240 -20.76 -0.48 9.52
N ALA A 241 -21.26 -0.84 8.34
CA ALA A 241 -22.07 -2.06 8.16
C ALA A 241 -21.28 -3.36 8.39
N ALA A 242 -19.95 -3.30 8.36
CA ALA A 242 -19.04 -4.42 8.61
C ALA A 242 -18.38 -4.35 10.01
N ASP A 243 -18.94 -3.56 10.94
CA ASP A 243 -18.41 -3.34 12.29
C ASP A 243 -16.96 -2.84 12.33
N ARG A 244 -16.58 -2.02 11.34
CA ARG A 244 -15.26 -1.38 11.23
C ARG A 244 -15.32 0.09 11.65
N LEU A 245 -14.16 0.62 12.06
CA LEU A 245 -14.02 2.05 12.33
C LEU A 245 -13.60 2.78 11.06
N PHE A 246 -14.25 3.90 10.78
CA PHE A 246 -13.88 4.81 9.71
C PHE A 246 -13.52 6.17 10.31
N ILE A 247 -12.31 6.65 10.04
CA ILE A 247 -11.77 7.89 10.65
C ILE A 247 -11.24 8.78 9.52
N ILE A 248 -11.69 10.02 9.42
CA ILE A 248 -11.04 11.00 8.54
C ILE A 248 -9.67 11.32 9.13
N ALA A 249 -8.61 11.04 8.38
CA ALA A 249 -7.25 11.31 8.81
C ALA A 249 -6.90 12.77 8.49
N HIS A 250 -6.16 13.40 9.41
CA HIS A 250 -5.47 14.70 9.26
C HIS A 250 -6.09 15.68 8.22
N PRO A 251 -7.32 16.19 8.45
CA PRO A 251 -8.09 16.97 7.46
C PRO A 251 -7.51 18.37 7.11
N GLN A 252 -6.29 18.68 7.53
CA GLN A 252 -5.61 19.95 7.32
C GLN A 252 -4.29 19.84 6.53
N ASP A 253 -3.87 18.63 6.15
CA ASP A 253 -2.64 18.41 5.37
C ASP A 253 -2.87 18.47 3.84
#